data_AF-A0A6J1LR33-F1
#
_entry.id   AF-A0A6J1LR33-F1
#
_cell.length_a   1.000
_cell.length_b   1.000
_cell.length_c   1.000
_cell.angle_alpha   90.00
_cell.angle_beta   90.00
_cell.angle_gamma   90.00
#
_symmetry.space_group_name_H-M   'P 1'
#
loop_
_entity.id
_entity.type
_entity.pdbx_description
1 polymer ?
#
loop_
_entity_poly.entity_id
_entity_poly.type
_entity_poly.pdbx_seq_one_letter_code
_entity_poly.pdbx_strand_id
1 'polypeptide(L)'
;MSNPQEELLPPNAEDDELTLPRASINKIIKELVPTVRVANESRELILNCCSEFIHLISSEANDVCNQRSKKTINAEHVLEALDRLGFRDYKQEAEAVLHDCKEVAAKRRRQSTRLENLGIPEEELLRQQQELFAKAREEQAREEQQQWMSMQAAAVQQSNALIQRPAQLDKDASGGGGGNGSFVSKPSEDDDDDDDDDY
;
A
#
# COMPACT_ATOMS: atom_id res chain seq x y z
N MET A 1 -4.89 43.35 -36.40
CA MET A 1 -5.12 43.42 -34.94
C MET A 1 -5.37 41.99 -34.51
N SER A 2 -4.37 41.38 -33.90
CA SER A 2 -4.42 39.99 -33.44
C SER A 2 -5.31 39.92 -32.20
N ASN A 3 -6.20 38.93 -32.17
CA ASN A 3 -7.19 38.75 -31.12
C ASN A 3 -6.49 38.37 -29.80
N PRO A 4 -6.53 39.19 -28.73
CA PRO A 4 -5.77 38.93 -27.50
C PRO A 4 -6.33 37.79 -26.63
N GLN A 5 -7.41 37.13 -27.04
CA GLN A 5 -8.08 36.08 -26.29
C GLN A 5 -7.63 34.64 -26.62
N GLU A 6 -6.74 34.45 -27.59
CA GLU A 6 -6.33 33.10 -28.03
C GLU A 6 -5.11 32.54 -27.25
N GLU A 7 -4.55 33.31 -26.30
CA GLU A 7 -3.30 32.99 -25.59
C GLU A 7 -3.51 32.54 -24.12
N LEU A 8 -4.71 32.06 -23.76
CA LEU A 8 -5.01 31.60 -22.38
C LEU A 8 -5.79 30.28 -22.31
N LEU A 9 -5.80 29.48 -23.39
CA LEU A 9 -6.18 28.09 -23.24
C LEU A 9 -5.07 27.40 -22.41
N PRO A 10 -5.41 26.74 -21.29
CA PRO A 10 -4.42 25.94 -20.57
C PRO A 10 -3.83 24.93 -21.58
N PRO A 11 -2.52 24.61 -21.49
CA PRO A 11 -1.96 23.52 -22.29
C PRO A 11 -2.84 22.30 -22.10
N ASN A 12 -3.27 21.68 -23.20
CA ASN A 12 -4.16 20.53 -23.23
C ASN A 12 -3.91 19.62 -22.02
N ALA A 13 -4.83 19.64 -21.05
CA ALA A 13 -4.92 18.61 -20.01
C ALA A 13 -5.41 17.27 -20.60
N GLU A 14 -5.21 17.06 -21.91
CA GLU A 14 -5.48 15.82 -22.63
C GLU A 14 -4.25 14.89 -22.61
N ASP A 15 -3.08 15.36 -22.17
CA ASP A 15 -1.84 14.57 -22.14
C ASP A 15 -1.72 13.62 -20.94
N ASP A 16 -2.62 13.70 -19.96
CA ASP A 16 -2.85 12.60 -19.01
C ASP A 16 -3.99 11.71 -19.54
N GLU A 17 -3.85 11.21 -20.77
CA GLU A 17 -4.66 10.10 -21.25
C GLU A 17 -4.50 8.96 -20.24
N LEU A 18 -5.60 8.60 -19.55
CA LEU A 18 -5.63 7.53 -18.57
C LEU A 18 -5.26 6.21 -19.26
N THR A 19 -3.98 5.93 -19.32
CA THR A 19 -3.40 4.77 -19.97
C THR A 19 -3.12 3.68 -18.94
N LEU A 20 -3.18 2.43 -19.40
CA LEU A 20 -2.80 1.30 -18.57
C LEU A 20 -1.29 1.38 -18.21
N PRO A 21 -0.87 0.88 -17.05
CA PRO A 21 0.54 0.90 -16.69
C PRO A 21 1.40 0.20 -17.75
N ARG A 22 2.39 0.91 -18.29
CA ARG A 22 3.32 0.38 -19.31
C ARG A 22 3.95 -0.94 -18.90
N ALA A 23 4.27 -1.11 -17.62
CA ALA A 23 4.83 -2.34 -17.08
C ALA A 23 3.89 -3.55 -17.27
N SER A 24 2.59 -3.37 -17.06
CA SER A 24 1.57 -4.41 -17.23
C SER A 24 1.47 -4.84 -18.69
N ILE A 25 1.38 -3.89 -19.62
CA ILE A 25 1.35 -4.18 -21.06
C ILE A 25 2.64 -4.88 -21.51
N ASN A 26 3.80 -4.39 -21.06
CA ASN A 26 5.08 -5.01 -21.38
C ASN A 26 5.21 -6.44 -20.86
N LYS A 27 4.62 -6.74 -19.71
CA LYS A 27 4.56 -8.09 -19.15
C LYS A 27 3.71 -9.01 -20.04
N ILE A 28 2.50 -8.58 -20.42
CA ILE A 28 1.60 -9.35 -21.30
C ILE A 28 2.28 -9.61 -22.66
N ILE A 29 2.92 -8.61 -23.26
CA ILE A 29 3.63 -8.76 -24.53
C ILE A 29 4.72 -9.84 -24.40
N LYS A 30 5.54 -9.81 -23.34
CA LYS A 30 6.59 -10.81 -23.13
C LYS A 30 6.06 -12.22 -22.88
N GLU A 31 4.91 -12.33 -22.22
CA GLU A 31 4.27 -13.63 -21.97
C GLU A 31 3.72 -14.24 -23.28
N LEU A 32 3.16 -13.42 -24.17
CA LEU A 32 2.60 -13.88 -25.45
C LEU A 32 3.67 -14.12 -26.53
N VAL A 33 4.72 -13.30 -26.57
CA VAL A 33 5.82 -13.39 -27.57
C VAL A 33 7.21 -13.38 -26.92
N PRO A 34 7.58 -14.46 -26.19
CA PRO A 34 8.75 -14.48 -25.32
C PRO A 34 10.11 -14.32 -26.03
N THR A 35 10.19 -14.73 -27.30
CA THR A 35 11.46 -14.75 -28.05
C THR A 35 11.60 -13.59 -29.04
N VAL A 36 10.59 -12.72 -29.14
CA VAL A 36 10.53 -11.67 -30.16
C VAL A 36 10.91 -10.32 -29.56
N ARG A 37 11.86 -9.64 -30.20
CA ARG A 37 12.17 -8.24 -29.87
C ARG A 37 11.10 -7.34 -30.49
N VAL A 38 10.21 -6.80 -29.64
CA VAL A 38 9.24 -5.78 -30.03
C VAL A 38 9.91 -4.40 -30.02
N ALA A 39 9.54 -3.50 -30.94
CA ALA A 39 10.04 -2.12 -30.97
C ALA A 39 9.30 -1.23 -29.94
N ASN A 40 9.91 -0.12 -29.52
CA ASN A 40 9.26 0.78 -28.55
C ASN A 40 7.99 1.43 -29.14
N GLU A 41 8.04 1.88 -30.40
CA GLU A 41 6.88 2.43 -31.09
C GLU A 41 5.72 1.42 -31.15
N SER A 42 6.01 0.14 -31.38
CA SER A 42 4.98 -0.91 -31.36
C SER A 42 4.37 -1.11 -29.98
N ARG A 43 5.15 -0.93 -28.90
CA ARG A 43 4.61 -1.02 -27.52
C ARG A 43 3.68 0.14 -27.21
N GLU A 44 4.06 1.36 -27.59
CA GLU A 44 3.19 2.54 -27.43
C GLU A 44 1.93 2.41 -28.31
N LEU A 45 2.05 1.88 -29.52
CA LEU A 45 0.87 1.59 -30.35
C LEU A 45 -0.08 0.60 -29.68
N ILE A 46 0.45 -0.50 -29.12
CA ILE A 46 -0.38 -1.47 -28.39
C ILE A 46 -1.05 -0.82 -27.18
N LEU A 47 -0.35 0.05 -26.45
CA LEU A 47 -0.92 0.79 -25.32
C LEU A 47 -2.12 1.64 -25.77
N ASN A 48 -1.97 2.40 -26.85
CA ASN A 48 -3.03 3.22 -27.41
C ASN A 48 -4.22 2.36 -27.87
N CYS A 49 -3.95 1.21 -28.51
CA CYS A 49 -5.00 0.26 -28.88
C CYS A 49 -5.74 -0.31 -27.66
N CYS A 50 -5.07 -0.50 -26.52
CA CYS A 50 -5.75 -0.92 -25.30
C CYS A 50 -6.72 0.15 -24.78
N SER A 51 -6.31 1.42 -24.79
CA SER A 51 -7.19 2.54 -24.42
C SER A 51 -8.38 2.67 -25.37
N GLU A 52 -8.12 2.60 -26.68
CA GLU A 52 -9.16 2.62 -27.71
C GLU A 52 -10.13 1.44 -27.57
N PHE A 53 -9.62 0.24 -27.23
CA PHE A 53 -10.46 -0.92 -26.99
C PHE A 53 -11.42 -0.70 -25.81
N ILE A 54 -10.95 -0.10 -24.70
CA ILE A 54 -11.82 0.24 -23.57
C ILE A 54 -12.91 1.23 -24.01
N HIS A 55 -12.56 2.26 -24.79
CA HIS A 55 -13.53 3.23 -25.32
C HIS A 55 -14.54 2.59 -26.28
N LEU A 56 -14.10 1.70 -27.17
CA LEU A 56 -14.96 0.98 -28.10
C LEU A 56 -16.00 0.14 -27.34
N ILE A 57 -15.55 -0.71 -26.41
CA ILE A 57 -16.46 -1.56 -25.63
C ILE A 57 -17.40 -0.71 -24.77
N SER A 58 -16.88 0.34 -24.13
CA SER A 58 -17.69 1.22 -23.28
C SER A 58 -18.77 1.96 -24.07
N SER A 59 -18.45 2.40 -25.28
CA SER A 59 -19.40 3.10 -26.16
C SER A 59 -20.52 2.16 -26.61
N GLU A 60 -20.18 0.97 -27.11
CA GLU A 60 -21.19 -0.01 -27.51
C GLU A 60 -22.04 -0.48 -26.31
N ALA A 61 -21.43 -0.71 -25.14
CA ALA A 61 -22.17 -1.08 -23.94
C ALA A 61 -23.11 0.03 -23.46
N ASN A 62 -22.71 1.29 -23.61
CA ASN A 62 -23.57 2.45 -23.35
C ASN A 62 -24.76 2.48 -24.31
N ASP A 63 -24.55 2.22 -25.59
CA ASP A 63 -25.62 2.14 -26.58
C ASP A 63 -26.60 1.01 -26.28
N VAL A 64 -26.10 -0.18 -25.92
CA VAL A 64 -26.93 -1.29 -25.44
C VAL A 64 -27.74 -0.90 -24.20
N CYS A 65 -27.11 -0.23 -23.24
CA CYS A 65 -27.75 0.23 -22.00
C CYS A 65 -28.92 1.19 -22.30
N ASN A 66 -28.68 2.16 -23.19
CA ASN A 66 -29.67 3.14 -23.62
C ASN A 66 -30.81 2.49 -24.39
N GLN A 67 -30.52 1.56 -25.30
CA GLN A 67 -31.52 0.78 -26.03
C GLN A 67 -32.43 -0.03 -25.08
N ARG A 68 -31.89 -0.50 -23.94
CA ARG A 68 -32.65 -1.19 -22.89
C ARG A 68 -33.33 -0.24 -21.90
N SER A 69 -33.32 1.07 -22.15
CA SER A 69 -33.89 2.11 -21.29
C SER A 69 -33.36 2.05 -19.84
N LYS A 70 -32.06 1.72 -19.68
CA LYS A 70 -31.36 1.73 -18.40
C LYS A 70 -30.44 2.95 -18.32
N LYS A 71 -30.22 3.44 -17.10
CA LYS A 71 -29.32 4.58 -16.81
C LYS A 71 -27.94 4.15 -16.28
N THR A 72 -27.76 2.86 -16.02
CA THR A 72 -26.56 2.29 -15.43
C THR A 72 -26.10 1.14 -16.30
N ILE A 73 -24.85 1.21 -16.74
CA ILE A 73 -24.23 0.13 -17.51
C ILE A 73 -23.97 -1.04 -16.54
N ASN A 74 -24.60 -2.16 -16.82
CA ASN A 74 -24.42 -3.41 -16.08
C ASN A 74 -23.61 -4.41 -16.92
N ALA A 75 -23.19 -5.51 -16.28
CA ALA A 75 -22.41 -6.55 -16.94
C ALA A 75 -23.11 -7.13 -18.19
N GLU A 76 -24.44 -7.30 -18.17
CA GLU A 76 -25.19 -7.78 -19.33
C GLU A 76 -25.10 -6.86 -20.55
N HIS A 77 -24.88 -5.57 -20.37
CA HIS A 77 -24.70 -4.63 -21.48
C HIS A 77 -23.32 -4.79 -22.12
N VAL A 78 -22.29 -5.03 -21.30
CA VAL A 78 -20.92 -5.31 -21.78
C VAL A 78 -20.85 -6.65 -22.51
N LEU A 79 -21.50 -7.70 -21.98
CA LEU A 79 -21.53 -9.01 -22.63
C LEU A 79 -22.26 -8.99 -23.98
N GLU A 80 -23.32 -8.19 -24.10
CA GLU A 80 -24.02 -7.97 -25.37
C GLU A 80 -23.17 -7.15 -26.34
N ALA A 81 -22.49 -6.10 -25.86
CA ALA A 81 -21.58 -5.30 -26.68
C ALA A 81 -20.46 -6.17 -27.29
N LEU A 82 -19.87 -7.08 -26.50
CA LEU A 82 -18.89 -8.04 -27.01
C LEU A 82 -19.48 -8.93 -28.12
N ASP A 83 -20.74 -9.36 -28.00
CA ASP A 83 -21.40 -10.17 -29.04
C ASP A 83 -21.62 -9.37 -30.33
N ARG A 84 -22.08 -8.11 -30.21
CA ARG A 84 -22.35 -7.20 -31.34
C ARG A 84 -21.09 -6.82 -32.10
N LEU A 85 -20.00 -6.58 -31.38
CA LEU A 85 -18.69 -6.27 -31.97
C LEU A 85 -17.96 -7.51 -32.53
N GLY A 86 -18.52 -8.71 -32.33
CA GLY A 86 -17.98 -9.95 -32.87
C GLY A 86 -16.92 -10.63 -31.98
N PHE A 87 -16.72 -10.18 -30.74
CA PHE A 87 -15.77 -10.75 -29.78
C PHE A 87 -16.37 -11.91 -28.98
N ARG A 88 -16.90 -12.93 -29.67
CA ARG A 88 -17.60 -14.06 -29.05
C ARG A 88 -16.72 -14.87 -28.08
N ASP A 89 -15.45 -15.04 -28.40
CA ASP A 89 -14.51 -15.78 -27.54
C ASP A 89 -14.24 -15.01 -26.25
N TYR A 90 -14.16 -13.68 -26.30
CA TYR A 90 -13.94 -12.84 -25.11
C TYR A 90 -15.18 -12.79 -24.21
N LYS A 91 -16.37 -12.90 -24.78
CA LYS A 91 -17.62 -12.97 -24.02
C LYS A 91 -17.62 -14.18 -23.07
N GLN A 92 -17.15 -15.34 -23.51
CA GLN A 92 -17.11 -16.55 -22.69
C GLN A 92 -16.20 -16.37 -21.47
N GLU A 93 -14.99 -15.83 -21.69
CA GLU A 93 -14.06 -15.50 -20.61
C GLU A 93 -14.62 -14.42 -19.67
N ALA A 94 -15.29 -13.40 -20.22
CA ALA A 94 -15.93 -12.35 -19.43
C ALA A 94 -17.09 -12.88 -18.56
N GLU A 95 -17.85 -13.88 -19.03
CA GLU A 95 -18.90 -14.54 -18.25
C GLU A 95 -18.33 -15.31 -17.06
N ALA A 96 -17.19 -15.99 -17.23
CA ALA A 96 -16.48 -16.66 -16.14
C ALA A 96 -15.98 -15.65 -15.09
N VAL A 97 -15.35 -14.55 -15.52
CA VAL A 97 -14.92 -13.47 -14.60
C VAL A 97 -16.12 -12.85 -13.86
N LEU A 98 -17.26 -12.67 -14.55
CA LEU A 98 -18.48 -12.15 -13.92
C LEU A 98 -19.01 -13.10 -12.83
N HIS A 99 -18.94 -14.41 -13.06
CA HIS A 99 -19.31 -15.41 -12.06
C HIS A 99 -18.45 -15.26 -10.81
N ASP A 100 -17.13 -15.22 -10.96
CA ASP A 100 -16.19 -15.12 -9.84
C ASP A 100 -16.37 -13.80 -9.07
N CYS A 101 -16.55 -12.68 -9.79
CA CYS A 101 -16.87 -11.39 -9.19
C CYS A 101 -18.15 -11.43 -8.33
N LYS A 102 -19.19 -12.14 -8.79
CA LYS A 102 -20.43 -12.31 -8.01
C LYS A 102 -20.20 -13.14 -6.75
N GLU A 103 -19.38 -14.19 -6.82
CA GLU A 103 -19.03 -15.00 -5.65
C GLU A 103 -18.23 -14.21 -4.62
N VAL A 104 -17.24 -13.43 -5.06
CA VAL A 104 -16.45 -12.55 -4.19
C VAL A 104 -17.34 -11.50 -3.53
N ALA A 105 -18.22 -10.85 -4.30
CA ALA A 105 -19.16 -9.89 -3.77
C ALA A 105 -20.13 -10.53 -2.75
N ALA A 106 -20.59 -11.75 -3.00
CA ALA A 106 -21.45 -12.50 -2.07
C ALA A 106 -20.71 -12.88 -0.78
N LYS A 107 -19.46 -13.32 -0.86
CA LYS A 107 -18.60 -13.59 0.31
C LYS A 107 -18.40 -12.34 1.15
N ARG A 108 -18.08 -11.19 0.53
CA ARG A 108 -17.93 -9.90 1.22
C ARG A 108 -19.21 -9.47 1.92
N ARG A 109 -20.37 -9.59 1.26
CA ARG A 109 -21.67 -9.30 1.89
C ARG A 109 -21.92 -10.17 3.12
N ARG A 110 -21.66 -11.48 3.04
CA ARG A 110 -21.80 -12.41 4.18
C ARG A 110 -20.88 -12.04 5.34
N GLN A 111 -19.64 -11.61 5.05
CA GLN A 111 -18.71 -11.16 6.08
C GLN A 111 -19.19 -9.88 6.77
N SER A 112 -19.69 -8.89 6.01
CA SER A 112 -20.29 -7.66 6.57
C SER A 112 -21.48 -8.00 7.47
N THR A 113 -22.42 -8.80 6.97
CA THR A 113 -23.60 -9.22 7.75
C THR A 113 -23.23 -10.01 8.99
N ARG A 114 -22.14 -10.79 8.97
CA ARG A 114 -21.65 -11.50 10.16
C ARG A 114 -21.10 -10.52 11.21
N LEU A 115 -20.40 -9.47 10.78
CA LEU A 115 -19.88 -8.44 11.68
C LEU A 115 -21.02 -7.66 12.36
N GLU A 116 -22.07 -7.35 11.61
CA GLU A 116 -23.27 -6.65 12.12
C GLU A 116 -24.12 -7.53 13.06
N ASN A 117 -24.05 -8.86 12.91
CA ASN A 117 -24.86 -9.82 13.68
C ASN A 117 -24.01 -10.69 14.63
N LEU A 118 -22.93 -10.14 15.19
CA LEU A 118 -22.05 -10.87 16.13
C LEU A 118 -22.78 -11.37 17.40
N GLY A 119 -23.99 -10.87 17.68
CA GLY A 119 -24.80 -11.28 18.82
C GLY A 119 -24.28 -10.81 20.17
N ILE A 120 -23.09 -10.18 20.19
CA ILE A 120 -22.54 -9.47 21.34
C ILE A 120 -23.02 -8.01 21.23
N PRO A 121 -23.73 -7.48 22.24
CA PRO A 121 -24.16 -6.10 22.21
C PRO A 121 -22.94 -5.17 22.16
N GLU A 122 -23.08 -4.04 21.47
CA GLU A 122 -22.01 -3.04 21.31
C GLU A 122 -21.42 -2.59 22.65
N GLU A 123 -22.26 -2.49 23.69
CA GLU A 123 -21.84 -2.16 25.06
C GLU A 123 -20.84 -3.16 25.64
N GLU A 124 -21.04 -4.46 25.40
CA GLU A 124 -20.13 -5.50 25.91
C GLU A 124 -18.83 -5.53 25.11
N LEU A 125 -18.88 -5.27 23.79
CA LEU A 125 -17.69 -5.10 22.96
C LEU A 125 -16.86 -3.89 23.40
N LEU A 126 -17.50 -2.77 23.69
CA LEU A 126 -16.85 -1.55 24.18
C LEU A 126 -16.20 -1.80 25.54
N ARG A 127 -16.89 -2.50 26.45
CA ARG A 127 -16.33 -2.87 27.75
C ARG A 127 -15.07 -3.72 27.61
N GLN A 128 -15.10 -4.74 26.75
CA GLN A 128 -13.92 -5.58 26.48
C GLN A 128 -12.76 -4.78 25.88
N GLN A 129 -13.04 -3.87 24.93
CA GLN A 129 -12.02 -2.99 24.37
C GLN A 129 -11.40 -2.08 25.44
N GLN A 130 -12.21 -1.47 26.30
CA GLN A 130 -11.73 -0.62 27.39
C GLN A 130 -10.89 -1.38 28.42
N GLU A 131 -11.29 -2.61 28.76
CA GLU A 131 -10.53 -3.49 29.65
C GLU A 131 -9.15 -3.83 29.07
N LEU A 132 -9.09 -4.17 27.78
CA LEU A 132 -7.83 -4.42 27.06
C LEU A 132 -6.93 -3.18 27.07
N PHE A 133 -7.46 -1.99 26.80
CA PHE A 133 -6.69 -0.75 26.86
C PHE A 133 -6.22 -0.42 28.28
N ALA A 134 -7.05 -0.65 29.30
CA ALA A 134 -6.67 -0.42 30.69
C ALA A 134 -5.51 -1.33 31.11
N LYS A 135 -5.60 -2.62 30.74
CA LYS A 135 -4.55 -3.61 31.02
C LYS A 135 -3.23 -3.26 30.33
N ALA A 136 -3.29 -2.85 29.06
CA ALA A 136 -2.10 -2.43 28.32
C ALA A 136 -1.41 -1.22 28.98
N ARG A 137 -2.19 -0.22 29.44
CA ARG A 137 -1.65 0.94 30.17
C ARG A 137 -1.03 0.56 31.51
N GLU A 138 -1.66 -0.33 32.26
CA GLU A 138 -1.12 -0.80 33.54
C GLU A 138 0.20 -1.55 33.36
N GLU A 139 0.29 -2.40 32.33
CA GLU A 139 1.50 -3.15 32.00
C GLU A 139 2.64 -2.21 31.61
N GLN A 140 2.39 -1.23 30.74
CA GLN A 140 3.37 -0.18 30.40
C GLN A 140 3.83 0.60 31.63
N ALA A 141 2.90 1.06 32.47
CA ALA A 141 3.25 1.77 33.69
C ALA A 141 4.09 0.90 34.64
N ARG A 142 3.80 -0.40 34.72
CA ARG A 142 4.57 -1.35 35.53
C ARG A 142 5.97 -1.56 34.99
N GLU A 143 6.13 -1.67 33.67
CA GLU A 143 7.43 -1.78 33.01
C GLU A 143 8.25 -0.51 33.19
N GLU A 144 7.66 0.68 32.99
CA GLU A 144 8.28 1.97 33.25
C GLU A 144 8.74 2.09 34.71
N GLN A 145 7.89 1.70 35.66
CA GLN A 145 8.25 1.68 37.09
C GLN A 145 9.42 0.72 37.38
N GLN A 146 9.42 -0.47 36.77
CA GLN A 146 10.52 -1.43 36.94
C GLN A 146 11.83 -0.91 36.34
N GLN A 147 11.78 -0.30 35.16
CA GLN A 147 12.93 0.32 34.51
C GLN A 147 13.47 1.49 35.34
N TRP A 148 12.58 2.34 35.87
CA TRP A 148 12.96 3.45 36.75
C TRP A 148 13.63 2.97 38.03
N MET A 149 13.06 1.95 38.70
CA MET A 149 13.66 1.36 39.90
C MET A 149 15.01 0.71 39.60
N SER A 150 15.14 -0.01 38.48
CA SER A 150 16.40 -0.60 38.05
C SER A 150 17.47 0.46 37.77
N MET A 151 17.09 1.55 37.09
CA MET A 151 17.99 2.66 36.79
C MET A 151 18.47 3.37 38.07
N GLN A 152 17.55 3.63 39.02
CA GLN A 152 17.89 4.22 40.31
C GLN A 152 18.83 3.31 41.12
N ALA A 153 18.56 2.00 41.17
CA ALA A 153 19.42 1.04 41.86
C ALA A 153 20.83 0.96 41.24
N ALA A 154 20.92 0.96 39.90
CA ALA A 154 22.19 1.00 39.18
C ALA A 154 22.98 2.28 39.50
N ALA A 155 22.31 3.44 39.55
CA ALA A 155 22.95 4.71 39.90
C ALA A 155 23.51 4.72 41.33
N VAL A 156 22.78 4.16 42.32
CA VAL A 156 23.27 4.04 43.71
C VAL A 156 24.45 3.08 43.81
N GLN A 157 24.40 1.92 43.13
CA GLN A 157 25.54 0.99 43.10
C GLN A 157 26.78 1.63 42.48
N GLN A 158 26.63 2.38 41.39
CA GLN A 158 27.73 3.11 40.76
C GLN A 158 28.33 4.17 41.69
N SER A 159 27.48 4.92 42.42
CA SER A 159 27.93 5.89 43.43
C SER A 159 28.71 5.22 44.56
N ASN A 160 28.20 4.13 45.14
CA ASN A 160 28.89 3.37 46.18
C ASN A 160 30.22 2.78 45.70
N ALA A 161 30.28 2.29 44.46
CA ALA A 161 31.52 1.79 43.85
C ALA A 161 32.56 2.91 43.66
N LEU A 162 32.11 4.13 43.34
CA LEU A 162 32.98 5.30 43.25
C LEU A 162 33.54 5.72 44.63
N ILE A 163 32.71 5.66 45.67
CA ILE A 163 33.09 6.03 47.06
C ILE A 163 34.04 5.00 47.69
N GLN A 164 33.85 3.70 47.40
CA GLN A 164 34.71 2.64 47.94
C GLN A 164 36.00 2.42 47.16
N ARG A 165 36.24 3.17 46.07
CA ARG A 165 37.50 3.08 45.32
C ARG A 165 38.61 3.74 46.16
N PRO A 166 39.55 2.98 46.76
CA PRO A 166 40.62 3.60 47.53
C PRO A 166 41.47 4.47 46.61
N ALA A 167 41.79 5.68 47.07
CA ALA A 167 42.79 6.53 46.45
C ALA A 167 44.17 5.86 46.58
N GLN A 168 44.56 5.05 45.60
CA GLN A 168 45.95 4.70 45.37
C GLN A 168 46.49 5.58 44.25
N LEU A 169 47.21 6.63 44.63
CA LEU A 169 48.14 7.35 43.76
C LEU A 169 49.50 6.62 43.77
N ASP A 170 49.95 6.31 42.57
CA ASP A 170 51.32 6.14 42.05
C ASP A 170 52.32 5.19 42.74
N LYS A 171 52.76 4.17 41.99
CA LYS A 171 54.18 3.85 41.77
C LYS A 171 54.42 2.92 40.57
N ASP A 172 55.06 3.49 39.56
CA ASP A 172 56.07 2.97 38.65
C ASP A 172 56.04 1.51 38.12
N ALA A 173 56.00 1.49 36.79
CA ALA A 173 56.92 0.79 35.88
C ALA A 173 56.68 -0.68 35.47
N SER A 174 56.58 -0.80 34.15
CA SER A 174 57.17 -1.82 33.26
C SER A 174 56.29 -2.98 32.80
N GLY A 175 56.27 -3.15 31.47
CA GLY A 175 56.28 -4.47 30.85
C GLY A 175 55.05 -4.90 30.05
N GLY A 176 54.97 -4.47 28.79
CA GLY A 176 54.85 -5.41 27.66
C GLY A 176 53.48 -6.01 27.30
N GLY A 177 52.95 -5.55 26.16
CA GLY A 177 52.80 -6.44 24.99
C GLY A 177 51.42 -7.02 24.67
N GLY A 178 50.94 -6.68 23.46
CA GLY A 178 49.93 -7.41 22.68
C GLY A 178 48.49 -6.99 22.99
N GLY A 179 47.68 -6.48 22.07
CA GLY A 179 47.57 -6.74 20.64
C GLY A 179 46.13 -7.16 20.34
N ASN A 180 45.55 -6.57 19.30
CA ASN A 180 44.16 -6.67 18.79
C ASN A 180 43.16 -5.74 19.50
N GLY A 181 42.42 -4.87 18.82
CA GLY A 181 42.15 -4.77 17.40
C GLY A 181 40.65 -4.55 17.20
N SER A 182 40.33 -3.57 16.36
CA SER A 182 39.02 -3.30 15.74
C SER A 182 38.04 -2.36 16.44
N PHE A 183 38.00 -1.16 15.86
CA PHE A 183 36.81 -0.51 15.31
C PHE A 183 35.97 0.36 16.24
N VAL A 184 36.33 1.65 16.23
CA VAL A 184 35.40 2.77 16.39
C VAL A 184 34.23 2.61 15.43
N SER A 185 33.01 2.67 15.97
CA SER A 185 31.81 3.06 15.23
C SER A 185 30.98 4.00 16.10
N LYS A 186 31.27 5.28 15.92
CA LYS A 186 30.34 6.40 15.73
C LYS A 186 28.85 6.06 15.92
N PRO A 187 28.12 6.76 16.81
CA PRO A 187 26.72 7.06 16.55
C PRO A 187 26.70 8.19 15.50
N SER A 188 26.31 7.85 14.28
CA SER A 188 25.82 8.81 13.29
C SER A 188 24.44 9.29 13.75
N GLU A 189 24.31 10.60 13.90
CA GLU A 189 23.10 11.33 13.57
C GLU A 189 22.87 11.14 12.06
N ASP A 190 21.67 10.68 11.70
CA ASP A 190 20.91 10.90 10.47
C ASP A 190 19.49 10.46 10.89
N ASP A 191 18.59 11.38 11.23
CA ASP A 191 17.72 12.09 10.27
C ASP A 191 17.03 11.10 9.34
N ASP A 192 15.72 10.90 9.53
CA ASP A 192 14.77 11.11 8.44
C ASP A 192 13.35 11.27 9.02
N ASP A 193 12.79 12.41 8.63
CA ASP A 193 11.40 12.79 8.65
C ASP A 193 10.50 11.77 7.89
N ASP A 194 9.20 12.03 7.98
CA ASP A 194 8.12 11.55 7.11
C ASP A 194 7.50 10.18 7.42
N ASP A 195 6.35 10.20 8.11
CA ASP A 195 5.07 10.14 7.39
C ASP A 195 3.90 10.40 8.37
N ASP A 196 3.40 11.64 8.34
CA ASP A 196 2.01 11.95 8.64
C ASP A 196 1.14 11.32 7.53
N ASP A 197 0.66 10.10 7.75
CA ASP A 197 -0.49 9.55 7.03
C ASP A 197 -1.71 9.63 7.98
N ASP A 198 -2.29 10.83 8.07
CA ASP A 198 -3.65 11.04 8.55
C ASP A 198 -4.51 11.52 7.37
N TYR A 199 -5.60 10.76 7.18
CA TYR A 199 -6.77 10.91 6.30
C TYR A 199 -7.00 12.20 5.49
#